data_AF-A0A3B8WCY7-F1
#
_entry.id   AF-A0A3B8WCY7-F1
#
_cell.length_a   1.000
_cell.length_b   1.000
_cell.length_c   1.000
_cell.angle_alpha   90.00
_cell.angle_beta   90.00
_cell.angle_gamma   90.00
#
_symmetry.space_group_name_H-M   'P 1'
#
loop_
_entity.id
_entity.type
_entity.pdbx_description
1 polymer ?
#
loop_
_entity_poly.entity_id
_entity_poly.type
_entity_poly.pdbx_seq_one_letter_code
_entity_poly.pdbx_strand_id
1 'polypeptide(L)'
;PLFVANRFDVEVNLMDVLFGDQLSIKGITLEQPQILVKVLPDGRANYDIAMPSADTVSAANDEPAKFSLAIERWQIIDGDLTYDDQSLTFRMDLKHLNHTGSGNFNEQQFDL
;
A
#
# COMPACT_ATOMS: atom_id res chain seq x y z
N PRO A 1 -8.60 3.79 12.13
CA PRO A 1 -8.20 4.24 10.77
C PRO A 1 -6.74 3.83 10.55
N LEU A 2 -6.38 3.37 9.35
CA LEU A 2 -5.00 2.95 9.01
C LEU A 2 -4.09 4.16 8.82
N PHE A 3 -4.53 5.15 8.05
CA PHE A 3 -3.79 6.37 7.83
C PHE A 3 -4.70 7.56 7.57
N VAL A 4 -4.17 8.76 7.76
CA VAL A 4 -4.68 10.02 7.25
C VAL A 4 -3.50 10.82 6.70
N ALA A 5 -3.72 11.73 5.77
CA ALA A 5 -2.67 12.60 5.25
C ALA A 5 -3.23 14.00 5.01
N ASN A 6 -2.38 15.01 5.16
CA ASN A 6 -2.74 16.38 4.79
C ASN A 6 -2.87 16.53 3.28
N ARG A 7 -1.95 15.88 2.53
CA ARG A 7 -2.02 15.75 1.08
C ARG A 7 -1.72 14.33 0.64
N PHE A 8 -2.51 13.82 -0.30
CA PHE A 8 -2.30 12.55 -0.97
C PHE A 8 -2.43 12.75 -2.48
N ASP A 9 -1.30 12.72 -3.18
CA ASP A 9 -1.25 12.87 -4.63
C ASP A 9 -0.93 11.52 -5.28
N VAL A 10 -1.65 11.22 -6.35
CA VAL A 10 -1.38 10.08 -7.23
C VAL A 10 -1.23 10.59 -8.65
N GLU A 11 -0.07 10.34 -9.23
CA GLU A 11 0.27 10.69 -10.60
C GLU A 11 0.18 9.41 -11.45
N VAL A 12 -0.70 9.42 -12.46
CA VAL A 12 -0.89 8.28 -13.37
C VAL A 12 -0.56 8.67 -14.80
N ASN A 13 -0.11 7.71 -15.60
CA ASN A 13 0.00 7.90 -17.04
C ASN A 13 -1.35 7.62 -17.71
N LEU A 14 -1.98 8.66 -18.25
CA LEU A 14 -3.30 8.51 -18.88
C LEU A 14 -3.29 7.57 -20.10
N MET A 15 -2.18 7.49 -20.84
CA MET A 15 -2.08 6.55 -21.96
C MET A 15 -2.14 5.09 -21.49
N ASP A 16 -1.46 4.77 -20.39
CA ASP A 16 -1.45 3.41 -19.82
C ASP A 16 -2.82 3.05 -19.25
N VAL A 17 -3.52 4.03 -18.65
CA VAL A 17 -4.87 3.85 -18.12
C VAL A 17 -5.90 3.58 -19.22
N LEU A 18 -5.78 4.24 -20.37
CA LEU A 18 -6.77 4.15 -21.45
C LEU A 18 -6.48 3.03 -22.47
N PHE A 19 -5.19 2.70 -22.67
CA PHE A 19 -4.75 1.84 -23.77
C PHE A 19 -3.69 0.80 -23.37
N GLY A 20 -3.25 0.78 -22.10
CA GLY A 20 -2.22 -0.13 -21.62
C GLY A 20 -2.78 -1.41 -21.00
N ASP A 21 -2.00 -2.48 -21.06
CA ASP A 21 -2.28 -3.75 -20.38
C ASP A 21 -1.79 -3.75 -18.91
N GLN A 22 -1.05 -2.71 -18.51
CA GLN A 22 -0.47 -2.52 -17.18
C GLN A 22 -0.77 -1.13 -16.66
N LEU A 23 -1.22 -1.03 -15.41
CA LEU A 23 -1.38 0.26 -14.73
C LEU A 23 -0.02 0.71 -14.18
N SER A 24 0.54 1.78 -14.76
CA SER A 24 1.73 2.45 -14.23
C SER A 24 1.33 3.68 -13.41
N ILE A 25 1.71 3.68 -12.13
CA ILE A 25 1.65 4.86 -11.28
C ILE A 25 3.01 5.55 -11.36
N LYS A 26 3.04 6.78 -11.84
CA LYS A 26 4.27 7.58 -11.93
C LYS A 26 4.74 8.07 -10.56
N GLY A 27 3.79 8.42 -9.70
CA GLY A 27 4.09 9.12 -8.47
C GLY A 27 3.05 8.88 -7.41
N ILE A 28 3.48 8.56 -6.20
CA ILE A 28 2.67 8.68 -4.99
C ILE A 28 3.35 9.67 -4.06
N THR A 29 2.63 10.71 -3.64
CA THR A 29 3.12 11.66 -2.63
C THR A 29 2.20 11.67 -1.43
N LEU A 30 2.78 11.44 -0.25
CA LEU A 30 2.12 11.59 1.04
C LEU A 30 2.78 12.74 1.80
N GLU A 31 2.05 13.83 2.01
CA GLU A 31 2.51 14.97 2.82
C GLU A 31 1.88 14.92 4.21
N GLN A 32 2.74 14.94 5.22
CA GLN A 32 2.40 14.82 6.63
C GLN A 32 1.43 13.66 6.91
N PRO A 33 1.68 12.45 6.40
CA PRO A 33 0.82 11.32 6.72
C PRO A 33 0.96 10.96 8.19
N GLN A 34 -0.15 10.60 8.82
CA GLN A 34 -0.18 9.91 10.10
C GLN A 34 -0.62 8.48 9.84
N ILE A 35 0.31 7.54 10.01
CA ILE A 35 0.14 6.12 9.72
C ILE A 35 0.13 5.36 11.04
N LEU A 36 -0.91 4.57 11.27
CA LEU A 36 -1.01 3.66 12.40
C LEU A 36 -1.09 2.23 11.87
N VAL A 37 -0.02 1.46 12.01
CA VAL A 37 -0.06 0.01 11.84
C VAL A 37 -0.40 -0.60 13.20
N LYS A 38 -1.56 -1.25 13.29
CA LYS A 38 -2.04 -1.86 14.53
C LYS A 38 -2.33 -3.34 14.33
N VAL A 39 -1.66 -4.18 15.12
CA VAL A 39 -1.88 -5.62 15.17
C VAL A 39 -2.47 -5.98 16.54
N LEU A 40 -3.63 -6.66 16.54
CA LEU A 40 -4.34 -7.09 17.74
C LEU A 40 -3.69 -8.34 18.35
N PRO A 41 -4.02 -8.69 19.61
CA PRO A 41 -3.46 -9.88 20.26
C PRO A 41 -3.76 -11.19 19.52
N ASP A 42 -4.86 -11.23 18.75
CA ASP A 42 -5.25 -12.37 17.92
C ASP A 42 -4.62 -12.36 16.51
N GLY A 43 -3.69 -11.43 16.26
CA GLY A 43 -2.97 -11.29 14.99
C GLY A 43 -3.70 -10.49 13.92
N ARG A 44 -4.97 -10.10 14.13
CA ARG A 44 -5.68 -9.27 13.15
C ARG A 44 -5.07 -7.88 13.07
N ALA A 45 -4.84 -7.41 11.85
CA ALA A 45 -4.24 -6.11 11.61
C ALA A 45 -5.19 -5.15 10.92
N ASN A 46 -5.05 -3.86 11.17
CA ASN A 46 -5.91 -2.83 10.56
C ASN A 46 -5.62 -2.55 9.06
N TYR A 47 -4.56 -3.14 8.52
CA TYR A 47 -4.30 -3.17 7.07
C TYR A 47 -4.96 -4.37 6.38
N ASP A 48 -5.44 -5.37 7.14
CA ASP A 48 -6.20 -6.49 6.60
C ASP A 48 -7.65 -6.06 6.32
N ILE A 49 -7.88 -5.60 5.09
CA ILE A 49 -9.16 -5.06 4.60
C ILE A 49 -9.82 -5.97 3.56
N ALA A 50 -9.22 -7.14 3.29
CA ALA A 50 -9.77 -8.08 2.33
C ALA A 50 -11.08 -8.66 2.87
N MET A 51 -12.13 -8.66 2.05
CA MET A 51 -13.36 -9.34 2.42
C MET A 51 -13.14 -10.85 2.33
N PRO A 52 -13.48 -11.63 3.37
CA PRO A 52 -13.48 -13.08 3.27
C PRO A 52 -14.41 -13.49 2.12
N SER A 53 -13.90 -14.27 1.17
CA SER A 53 -14.73 -14.78 0.07
C SER A 53 -15.79 -15.72 0.64
N ALA A 54 -17.07 -15.45 0.35
CA ALA A 54 -18.19 -16.30 0.77
C ALA A 54 -18.29 -17.61 -0.07
N ASP A 55 -17.53 -17.72 -1.15
CA ASP A 55 -17.65 -18.80 -2.12
C ASP A 55 -16.47 -19.78 -2.05
N THR A 56 -16.75 -21.01 -1.63
CA THR A 56 -15.91 -22.19 -1.87
C THR A 56 -16.41 -22.99 -3.10
N VAL A 57 -17.15 -22.38 -4.02
CA VAL A 57 -17.74 -23.11 -5.15
C VAL A 57 -17.33 -22.53 -6.51
N SER A 58 -16.62 -23.39 -7.23
CA SER A 58 -16.28 -23.35 -8.66
C SER A 58 -15.19 -22.35 -9.05
N ALA A 59 -13.96 -22.88 -9.15
CA ALA A 59 -12.98 -22.42 -10.12
C ALA A 59 -13.55 -22.58 -11.54
N ALA A 60 -14.44 -21.68 -11.94
CA ALA A 60 -14.74 -21.45 -13.35
C ALA A 60 -13.72 -20.44 -13.83
N ASN A 61 -12.66 -20.93 -14.50
CA ASN A 61 -11.88 -20.31 -15.59
C ASN A 61 -11.86 -18.78 -15.77
N ASP A 62 -11.91 -18.00 -14.70
CA ASP A 62 -11.47 -16.63 -14.72
C ASP A 62 -9.96 -16.70 -14.58
N GLU A 63 -9.28 -16.62 -15.73
CA GLU A 63 -7.88 -16.20 -15.76
C GLU A 63 -7.75 -15.05 -14.76
N PRO A 64 -6.86 -15.16 -13.76
CA PRO A 64 -6.70 -14.09 -12.78
C PRO A 64 -6.54 -12.80 -13.57
N ALA A 65 -7.37 -11.80 -13.27
CA ALA A 65 -7.19 -10.48 -13.86
C ALA A 65 -5.71 -10.15 -13.73
N LYS A 66 -5.03 -9.93 -14.86
CA LYS A 66 -3.60 -9.62 -14.91
C LYS A 66 -3.40 -8.26 -14.24
N PHE A 67 -3.42 -8.26 -12.91
CA PHE A 67 -3.21 -7.08 -12.12
C PHE A 67 -1.71 -6.83 -12.09
N SER A 68 -1.31 -5.81 -12.81
CA SER A 68 0.08 -5.42 -12.96
C SER A 68 0.25 -4.00 -12.46
N LEU A 69 1.08 -3.82 -11.43
CA LEU A 69 1.31 -2.53 -10.78
C LEU A 69 2.80 -2.24 -10.71
N ALA A 70 3.20 -1.13 -11.31
CA ALA A 70 4.51 -0.52 -11.12
C ALA A 70 4.34 0.89 -10.55
N ILE A 71 5.22 1.27 -9.62
CA ILE A 71 5.28 2.59 -9.04
C ILE A 71 6.67 3.16 -9.31
N GLU A 72 6.77 4.14 -10.21
CA GLU A 72 8.06 4.73 -10.59
C GLU A 72 8.69 5.53 -9.44
N ARG A 73 7.84 6.17 -8.61
CA ARG A 73 8.26 6.92 -7.42
C ARG A 73 7.16 6.94 -6.37
N TRP A 74 7.53 6.75 -5.12
CA TRP A 74 6.75 7.22 -3.99
C TRP A 74 7.61 8.09 -3.08
N GLN A 75 6.96 8.98 -2.34
CA GLN A 75 7.59 9.79 -1.31
C GLN A 75 6.68 10.03 -0.12
N ILE A 76 7.29 10.03 1.06
CA ILE A 76 6.71 10.49 2.32
C ILE A 76 7.48 11.74 2.72
N ILE A 77 6.75 12.83 2.96
CA ILE A 77 7.29 14.11 3.41
C ILE A 77 6.75 14.39 4.80
N ASP A 78 7.64 14.48 5.79
CA ASP A 78 7.32 14.84 7.17
C ASP A 78 6.23 13.96 7.83
N GLY A 79 6.32 12.64 7.63
CA GLY A 79 5.32 11.68 8.11
C GLY A 79 5.53 11.18 9.55
N ASP A 80 4.44 10.75 10.17
CA ASP A 80 4.43 10.08 11.47
C ASP A 80 3.96 8.64 11.30
N LEU A 81 4.75 7.67 11.75
CA LEU A 81 4.42 6.24 11.72
C LEU A 81 4.42 5.69 13.14
N THR A 82 3.29 5.12 13.56
CA THR A 82 3.19 4.28 14.76
C THR A 82 2.98 2.84 14.32
N TYR A 83 3.84 1.93 14.79
CA TYR A 83 3.65 0.49 14.73
C TYR A 83 3.33 -0.01 16.15
N ASP A 84 2.11 -0.49 16.37
CA ASP A 84 1.61 -1.02 17.65
C ASP A 84 1.19 -2.48 17.45
N ASP A 85 2.05 -3.40 17.87
CA ASP A 85 1.83 -4.84 17.76
C ASP A 85 1.59 -5.45 19.13
N GLN A 86 0.31 -5.68 19.42
CA GLN A 86 -0.15 -6.20 20.70
C GLN A 86 0.06 -7.72 20.80
N SER A 87 0.31 -8.41 19.68
CA SER A 87 0.66 -9.83 19.70
C SER A 87 2.09 -10.06 20.20
N LEU A 88 2.98 -9.09 19.99
CA LEU A 88 4.37 -9.11 20.43
C LEU A 88 4.65 -8.20 21.64
N THR A 89 3.65 -7.45 22.12
CA THR A 89 3.85 -6.39 23.13
C THR A 89 4.95 -5.40 22.69
N PHE A 90 4.92 -5.03 21.41
CA PHE A 90 5.93 -4.19 20.78
C PHE A 90 5.31 -2.90 20.25
N ARG A 91 5.98 -1.77 20.49
CA ARG A 91 5.58 -0.48 19.96
C ARG A 91 6.78 0.31 19.45
N MET A 92 6.60 0.95 18.30
CA MET A 92 7.56 1.84 17.67
C MET A 92 6.85 3.10 17.17
N ASP A 93 7.45 4.26 17.44
CA ASP A 93 6.97 5.56 16.96
C ASP A 93 8.10 6.25 16.19
N LEU A 94 7.90 6.49 14.89
CA LEU A 94 8.78 7.27 14.02
C LEU A 94 8.11 8.61 13.73
N LYS A 95 8.83 9.70 13.95
CA LYS A 95 8.35 11.07 13.76
C LYS A 95 9.17 11.79 12.71
N HIS A 96 8.54 12.67 11.95
CA HIS A 96 9.19 13.45 10.89
C HIS A 96 9.92 12.57 9.85
N LEU A 97 9.33 11.42 9.53
CA LEU A 97 9.81 10.48 8.54
C LEU A 97 9.81 11.13 7.16
N ASN A 98 10.98 11.12 6.53
CA ASN A 98 11.13 11.42 5.11
C ASN A 98 11.65 10.17 4.43
N HIS A 99 10.98 9.75 3.36
CA HIS A 99 11.33 8.53 2.64
C HIS A 99 10.98 8.67 1.17
N THR A 100 11.77 8.04 0.31
CA THR A 100 11.53 7.94 -1.13
C THR A 100 11.82 6.52 -1.55
N GLY A 101 11.08 6.00 -2.52
CA GLY A 101 11.38 4.69 -3.09
C GLY A 101 10.69 4.48 -4.43
N SER A 102 10.96 3.33 -5.04
CA SER A 102 10.33 2.89 -6.29
C SER A 102 10.20 1.36 -6.30
N GLY A 103 9.31 0.83 -7.14
CA GLY A 103 9.13 -0.62 -7.18
C GLY A 103 8.23 -1.14 -8.28
N ASN A 104 8.55 -2.36 -8.73
CA ASN A 104 7.72 -3.16 -9.63
C ASN A 104 7.18 -4.37 -8.85
N PHE A 105 5.87 -4.37 -8.58
CA PHE A 105 5.24 -5.41 -7.76
C PHE A 105 5.05 -6.72 -8.52
N ASN A 106 5.14 -6.71 -9.85
CA ASN A 106 5.14 -7.94 -10.65
C ASN A 106 6.46 -8.70 -10.50
N GLU A 107 7.55 -7.96 -10.57
CA GLU A 107 8.92 -8.50 -10.54
C GLU A 107 9.47 -8.60 -9.11
N GLN A 108 8.71 -8.12 -8.12
CA GLN A 108 9.11 -8.04 -6.71
C GLN A 108 10.44 -7.29 -6.54
N GLN A 109 10.66 -6.27 -7.37
CA GLN A 109 11.84 -5.44 -7.35
C GLN A 109 11.53 -4.10 -6.68
N PHE A 110 12.36 -3.71 -5.70
CA PHE A 110 12.17 -2.51 -4.91
C PHE A 110 13.49 -1.75 -4.73
N ASP A 111 13.41 -0.42 -4.70
CA ASP A 111 14.48 0.49 -4.33
C ASP A 111 13.97 1.37 -3.17
N LEU A 112 14.67 1.34 -2.02
CA LEU A 112 14.19 1.80 -0.71
C LEU A 112 15.13 2.80 -0.05
#